data_AF-A0A482RNZ6-F1
#
_entry.id   AF-A0A482RNZ6-F1
#
_cell.length_a   1.000
_cell.length_b   1.000
_cell.length_c   1.000
_cell.angle_alpha   90.00
_cell.angle_beta   90.00
_cell.angle_gamma   90.00
#
_symmetry.space_group_name_H-M   'P 1'
#
loop_
_entity.id
_entity.type
_entity.pdbx_description
1 polymer ?
#
loop_
_entity_poly.entity_id
_entity_poly.type
_entity_poly.pdbx_seq_one_letter_code
_entity_poly.pdbx_strand_id
1 'polypeptide(L)'
;MDFETIKNLELLSNSRSGSSSDSVIGVLDQTRTSIGARLLRAQLISPAKSIATIDTRLDCVEELIRNETVCVCVCVCVCVCVHLRAVTWT
;
A
#
# COMPACT_ATOMS: atom_id res chain seq x y z
N MET A 1 5.48 13.15 -7.43
CA MET A 1 6.58 13.76 -6.66
C MET A 1 7.86 13.58 -7.45
N ASP A 2 8.79 14.52 -7.37
CA ASP A 2 10.12 14.40 -7.97
C ASP A 2 10.99 13.37 -7.21
N PHE A 3 11.98 12.80 -7.92
CA PHE A 3 12.84 11.73 -7.40
C PHE A 3 13.66 12.16 -6.18
N GLU A 4 14.14 13.40 -6.19
CA GLU A 4 14.93 13.96 -5.07
C GLU A 4 14.08 14.07 -3.80
N THR A 5 12.83 14.54 -3.90
CA THR A 5 11.92 14.57 -2.74
C THR A 5 11.64 13.17 -2.20
N ILE A 6 11.46 12.16 -3.07
CA ILE A 6 11.24 10.76 -2.66
C ILE A 6 12.44 10.21 -1.89
N LYS A 7 13.66 10.53 -2.33
CA LYS A 7 14.91 10.09 -1.71
C LYS A 7 15.20 10.84 -0.41
N ASN A 8 14.99 12.16 -0.38
CA ASN A 8 15.22 13.00 0.78
C ASN A 8 14.25 12.67 1.94
N LEU A 9 13.03 12.25 1.63
CA LEU A 9 12.04 11.79 2.61
C LEU A 9 12.17 10.29 2.91
N GLU A 10 13.15 9.60 2.33
CA GLU A 10 13.41 8.17 2.53
C GLU A 10 12.14 7.33 2.38
N LEU A 11 11.31 7.63 1.37
CA LEU A 11 10.00 7.00 1.23
C LEU A 11 10.09 5.52 0.87
N LEU A 12 11.06 5.16 0.02
CA LEU A 12 11.22 3.80 -0.51
C LEU A 12 12.44 3.07 0.06
N SER A 13 13.54 3.78 0.26
CA SER A 13 14.80 3.24 0.75
C SER A 13 15.53 4.29 1.57
N ASN A 14 16.20 3.85 2.63
CA ASN A 14 17.05 4.69 3.46
C ASN A 14 18.29 5.15 2.66
N SER A 15 18.69 6.41 2.85
CA SER A 15 19.87 7.00 2.20
C SER A 15 21.19 6.38 2.68
N ARG A 16 21.25 5.89 3.92
CA ARG A 16 22.48 5.36 4.56
C ARG A 16 22.80 3.91 4.19
N SER A 17 21.78 3.05 4.13
CA SER A 17 21.95 1.61 3.90
C SER A 17 21.41 1.14 2.54
N GLY A 18 20.59 1.94 1.85
CA GLY A 18 19.81 1.49 0.69
C GLY A 18 18.74 0.45 1.03
N SER A 19 18.61 0.05 2.29
CA SER A 19 17.60 -0.89 2.76
C SER A 19 16.23 -0.21 2.80
N SER A 20 15.19 -1.00 2.57
CA SER A 20 13.81 -0.56 2.76
C SER A 20 13.30 -0.86 4.17
N SER A 21 14.13 -1.38 5.08
CA SER A 21 13.71 -1.74 6.46
C SER A 21 13.47 -0.49 7.31
N ASP A 22 14.29 0.54 7.12
CA ASP A 22 14.25 1.79 7.90
C ASP A 22 13.60 2.94 7.12
N SER A 23 12.97 2.65 5.97
CA SER A 23 12.25 3.62 5.16
C SER A 23 10.75 3.62 5.50
N VAL A 24 10.03 4.66 5.07
CA VAL A 24 8.59 4.80 5.32
C VAL A 24 7.80 3.59 4.81
N ILE A 25 8.15 3.06 3.63
CA ILE A 25 7.53 1.85 3.11
C ILE A 25 7.83 0.62 3.98
N GLY A 26 9.01 0.49 4.58
CA GLY A 26 9.36 -0.64 5.45
C GLY A 26 8.50 -0.73 6.69
N VAL A 27 8.19 0.43 7.27
CA VAL A 27 7.35 0.52 8.46
C VAL A 27 5.87 0.30 8.12
N LEU A 28 5.41 0.87 6.99
CA LEU A 28 4.00 0.83 6.59
C LEU A 28 3.58 -0.46 5.86
N ASP A 29 4.50 -1.16 5.18
CA ASP A 29 4.17 -2.35 4.40
C ASP A 29 3.94 -3.57 5.29
N GLN A 30 2.70 -3.71 5.75
CA GLN A 30 2.19 -4.90 6.44
C GLN A 30 1.31 -5.75 5.51
N THR A 31 1.47 -5.57 4.19
CA THR A 31 0.61 -6.24 3.22
C THR A 31 0.97 -7.72 3.10
N ARG A 32 -0.05 -8.59 3.06
CA ARG A 32 0.12 -10.05 2.92
C ARG A 32 0.30 -10.50 1.46
N THR A 33 0.11 -9.59 0.50
CA THR A 33 0.16 -9.89 -0.94
C THR A 33 1.14 -8.97 -1.67
N SER A 34 1.89 -9.52 -2.63
CA SER A 34 2.86 -8.77 -3.45
C SER A 34 2.22 -7.65 -4.28
N ILE A 35 0.96 -7.83 -4.69
CA ILE A 35 0.16 -6.79 -5.34
C ILE A 35 -0.21 -5.68 -4.36
N GLY A 36 -0.53 -6.00 -3.11
CA GLY A 36 -0.77 -5.02 -2.05
C GLY A 36 0.47 -4.15 -1.81
N ALA A 37 1.63 -4.77 -1.65
CA ALA A 37 2.91 -4.07 -1.47
C ALA A 37 3.20 -3.12 -2.65
N ARG A 38 2.96 -3.57 -3.89
CA ARG A 38 3.18 -2.76 -5.09
C ARG A 38 2.20 -1.59 -5.19
N LEU A 39 0.93 -1.80 -4.82
CA LEU A 39 -0.06 -0.73 -4.78
C LEU A 39 0.27 0.31 -3.71
N LEU A 40 0.68 -0.12 -2.52
CA LEU A 40 1.11 0.76 -1.42
C LEU A 40 2.28 1.65 -1.85
N ARG A 41 3.28 1.08 -2.52
CA ARG A 41 4.41 1.83 -3.10
C ARG A 41 3.95 2.91 -4.09
N ALA A 42 3.03 2.56 -5.00
CA ALA A 42 2.51 3.51 -5.98
C ALA A 42 1.73 4.67 -5.32
N GLN A 43 0.95 4.36 -4.29
CA GLN A 43 0.18 5.34 -3.52
C GLN A 43 1.08 6.27 -2.70
N LEU A 44 2.21 5.78 -2.18
CA LEU A 44 3.16 6.59 -1.42
C LEU A 44 3.89 7.61 -2.31
N ILE A 45 4.22 7.24 -3.55
CA ILE A 45 4.92 8.11 -4.52
C ILE A 45 3.96 9.12 -5.17
N SER A 46 2.68 8.76 -5.25
CA SER A 46 1.62 9.56 -5.86
C SER A 46 0.41 9.66 -4.93
N PRO A 47 0.48 10.49 -3.88
CA PRO A 47 -0.63 10.66 -2.96
C PRO A 47 -1.85 11.25 -3.66
N ALA A 48 -3.04 10.91 -3.14
CA ALA A 48 -4.29 11.48 -3.61
C ALA A 48 -4.32 12.99 -3.35
N LYS A 49 -4.76 13.77 -4.35
CA LYS A 49 -4.93 15.22 -4.24
C LYS A 49 -6.40 15.63 -4.05
N SER A 50 -7.31 14.66 -4.10
CA SER A 50 -8.76 14.85 -3.97
C SER A 50 -9.18 14.53 -2.55
N ILE A 51 -9.84 15.47 -1.88
CA ILE A 51 -10.37 15.33 -0.52
C ILE A 51 -11.35 14.16 -0.46
N ALA A 52 -12.29 14.07 -1.41
CA ALA A 52 -13.27 12.97 -1.44
C ALA A 52 -12.61 11.58 -1.50
N THR A 53 -11.50 11.44 -2.23
CA THR A 53 -10.74 10.18 -2.30
C THR A 53 -10.00 9.88 -1.00
N ILE A 54 -9.53 10.91 -0.29
CA ILE A 54 -8.89 10.75 1.01
C ILE A 54 -9.94 10.30 2.04
N ASP A 55 -11.07 10.98 2.10
CA ASP A 55 -12.17 10.65 3.04
C ASP A 55 -12.67 9.24 2.81
N THR A 56 -12.93 8.84 1.56
CA THR A 56 -13.37 7.46 1.24
C THR A 56 -12.39 6.42 1.74
N ARG A 57 -11.07 6.69 1.67
CA ARG A 57 -10.06 5.76 2.19
C ARG A 57 -10.03 5.71 3.70
N LEU A 58 -10.21 6.86 4.35
CA LEU A 58 -10.30 6.93 5.81
C LEU A 58 -11.55 6.21 6.31
N ASP A 59 -12.69 6.37 5.64
CA ASP A 59 -13.93 5.65 5.92
C ASP A 59 -13.73 4.14 5.79
N CYS A 60 -13.08 3.67 4.72
CA CYS A 60 -12.75 2.25 4.57
C CYS A 60 -11.85 1.74 5.69
N VAL A 61 -10.84 2.51 6.11
CA VAL A 61 -9.95 2.12 7.22
C VAL A 61 -10.73 2.08 8.53
N GLU A 62 -11.60 3.06 8.78
CA GLU A 62 -12.43 3.10 9.97
C GLU A 62 -13.41 1.92 10.03
N GLU A 63 -14.02 1.54 8.90
CA GLU A 63 -14.88 0.36 8.79
C GLU A 63 -14.09 -0.92 9.10
N LEU A 64 -12.88 -1.07 8.57
CA LEU A 64 -12.00 -2.23 8.83
C LEU A 64 -11.58 -2.32 10.31
N ILE A 65 -11.35 -1.18 10.97
CA ILE A 65 -11.01 -1.13 12.40
C ILE A 65 -12.23 -1.46 13.27
N ARG A 66 -13.40 -0.92 12.92
CA ARG A 66 -14.64 -1.13 13.69
C ARG A 66 -15.19 -2.55 13.53
N ASN A 67 -14.89 -3.23 12.42
CA ASN A 67 -15.40 -4.57 12.13
C ASN A 67 -14.27 -5.57 11.87
N GLU A 68 -13.70 -6.10 12.97
CA GLU A 68 -12.59 -7.07 12.96
C GLU A 68 -12.89 -8.31 12.07
N THR A 69 -14.16 -8.72 12.00
CA THR A 69 -14.58 -9.89 11.19
C THR A 69 -14.46 -9.67 9.68
N VAL A 70 -14.62 -8.43 9.20
CA VAL A 70 -14.49 -8.06 7.79
C VAL A 70 -13.02 -8.00 7.37
N CYS A 71 -12.12 -7.57 8.28
CA CYS A 71 -10.69 -7.51 8.03
C CYS A 71 -10.09 -8.88 7.67
N VAL A 72 -10.53 -9.95 8.33
CA VAL A 72 -10.07 -11.33 8.04
C VAL A 72 -10.58 -11.78 6.67
N CYS A 73 -11.83 -11.47 6.32
CA CYS A 73 -12.45 -11.86 5.06
C CYS A 73 -11.79 -11.17 3.85
N VAL A 74 -11.47 -9.87 3.95
CA VAL A 74 -10.78 -9.12 2.89
C VAL A 74 -9.35 -9.62 2.69
N CYS A 75 -8.64 -9.98 3.76
CA CYS A 75 -7.29 -10.54 3.68
C CYS A 75 -7.29 -11.90 2.93
N VAL A 76 -8.28 -12.76 3.22
CA VAL A 76 -8.44 -14.07 2.56
C VAL A 76 -8.89 -13.91 1.10
N CYS A 77 -9.86 -13.04 0.81
CA CYS A 77 -10.33 -12.80 -0.56
C CYS A 77 -9.24 -12.20 -1.46
N VAL A 78 -8.47 -11.21 -0.99
CA VAL A 78 -7.37 -10.63 -1.78
C VAL A 78 -6.22 -11.62 -1.98
N CYS A 79 -5.98 -12.54 -1.05
CA CYS A 79 -5.06 -13.67 -1.26
C CYS A 79 -5.54 -14.63 -2.36
N VAL A 80 -6.83 -14.96 -2.41
CA VAL A 80 -7.39 -15.91 -3.38
C VAL A 80 -7.56 -15.29 -4.79
N CYS A 81 -7.89 -14.00 -4.89
CA CYS A 81 -8.10 -13.34 -6.18
C CYS A 81 -6.82 -13.19 -7.04
N VAL A 82 -5.62 -13.25 -6.45
CA VAL A 82 -4.36 -13.09 -7.19
C VAL A 82 -4.01 -14.29 -8.07
N HIS A 83 -4.58 -15.48 -7.84
CA HIS A 83 -4.36 -16.61 -8.75
C HIS A 83 -5.09 -16.44 -10.11
N LEU A 84 -6.13 -15.59 -10.18
CA LEU A 84 -6.98 -15.50 -11.37
C LEU A 84 -6.60 -14.38 -12.36
N ARG A 85 -5.62 -13.51 -12.03
CA ARG A 85 -5.21 -12.40 -12.92
C ARG A 85 -3.86 -12.61 -13.62
N ALA A 86 -3.29 -13.82 -13.53
CA ALA A 86 -2.15 -14.24 -14.33
C ALA A 86 -2.53 -14.73 -15.75
N VAL A 87 -3.83 -14.76 -16.12
CA VAL A 87 -4.33 -15.41 -17.36
C VAL A 87 -5.04 -14.44 -18.33
N THR A 88 -4.86 -13.12 -18.23
CA THR A 88 -5.31 -12.21 -19.32
C THR A 88 -4.38 -11.03 -19.53
N TRP A 89 -3.21 -11.30 -20.12
CA TRP A 89 -2.45 -10.35 -20.93
C TRP A 89 -1.95 -11.05 -22.20
N THR A 90 -2.87 -11.28 -23.13
CA THR A 90 -2.69 -11.24 -24.59
C THR A 90 -3.99 -10.72 -25.18
#